data_AF-A0AAD6NX29-F1
#
_entry.id   AF-A0AAD6NX29-F1
#
_cell.length_a   1.000
_cell.length_b   1.000
_cell.length_c   1.000
_cell.angle_alpha   90.00
_cell.angle_beta   90.00
_cell.angle_gamma   90.00
#
_symmetry.space_group_name_H-M   'P 1'
#
loop_
_entity.id
_entity.type
_entity.pdbx_description
1 polymer ?
#
loop_
_entity_poly.entity_id
_entity_poly.type
_entity_poly.pdbx_seq_one_letter_code
_entity_poly.pdbx_strand_id
1 'polypeptide(L)'
;MLNLFKGKSSVVHIHVKRHLMKELPETDDGVAQWCKDIFVAKDALLDKHKVEDTFSDQELQDLGRPKKSLVVVTSWACLLIFGALKFLQRSSFLSSRKGIAFAVSSLAVVTLLMHILIRFSQSERSTTAKVAAAKSKHKGKRSETGDDK
;
A
#
# COMPACT_ATOMS: atom_id res chain seq x y z
N MET A 1 -13.00 -2.93 3.31
CA MET A 1 -12.81 -3.05 4.78
C MET A 1 -14.09 -3.31 5.58
N LEU A 2 -15.29 -2.96 5.09
CA LEU A 2 -16.55 -3.17 5.81
C LEU A 2 -16.85 -4.64 6.21
N ASN A 3 -16.39 -5.61 5.42
CA ASN A 3 -16.60 -7.03 5.73
C ASN A 3 -15.68 -7.56 6.84
N LEU A 4 -14.48 -7.00 6.98
CA LEU A 4 -13.52 -7.35 8.03
C LEU A 4 -14.07 -7.01 9.43
N PHE A 5 -14.67 -5.83 9.57
CA PHE A 5 -15.32 -5.39 10.81
C PHE A 5 -16.63 -6.15 11.12
N LYS A 6 -17.23 -6.79 10.11
CA LYS A 6 -18.43 -7.63 10.25
C LYS A 6 -18.10 -9.12 10.47
N GLY A 7 -16.82 -9.49 10.58
CA GLY A 7 -16.38 -10.88 10.76
C GLY A 7 -16.71 -11.80 9.58
N LYS A 8 -17.05 -11.24 8.40
CA LYS A 8 -17.37 -12.03 7.22
C LYS A 8 -16.09 -12.37 6.47
N SER A 9 -15.94 -13.65 6.11
CA SER A 9 -14.83 -14.09 5.25
C SER A 9 -14.92 -13.39 3.90
N SER A 10 -13.84 -12.71 3.50
CA SER A 10 -13.68 -12.18 2.16
C SER A 10 -12.65 -13.04 1.45
N VAL A 11 -13.11 -13.82 0.49
CA VAL A 11 -12.26 -14.69 -0.31
C VAL A 11 -11.70 -13.86 -1.48
N VAL A 12 -10.39 -13.85 -1.63
CA VAL A 12 -9.69 -13.15 -2.72
C VAL A 12 -8.85 -14.19 -3.44
N HIS A 13 -9.12 -14.40 -4.72
CA HIS A 13 -8.39 -15.38 -5.54
C HIS A 13 -7.23 -14.64 -6.21
N ILE A 14 -5.99 -15.04 -5.90
CA ILE A 14 -4.78 -14.40 -6.40
C ILE A 14 -4.00 -15.42 -7.22
N HIS A 15 -3.71 -15.09 -8.48
CA HIS A 15 -2.81 -15.86 -9.33
C HIS A 15 -1.54 -15.05 -9.60
N VAL A 16 -0.38 -15.60 -9.23
CA VAL A 16 0.93 -14.95 -9.43
C VAL A 16 1.80 -15.84 -10.30
N LYS A 17 2.12 -15.38 -11.50
CA LYS A 17 3.05 -16.03 -12.43
C LYS A 17 4.37 -15.25 -12.49
N ARG A 18 5.50 -15.94 -12.36
CA ARG A 18 6.84 -15.35 -12.50
C ARG A 18 7.33 -15.57 -13.94
N HIS A 19 7.84 -14.51 -14.55
CA HIS A 19 8.50 -14.55 -15.86
C HIS A 19 9.99 -14.28 -15.68
N LEU A 20 10.85 -15.03 -16.34
CA LEU A 20 12.29 -14.86 -16.21
C LEU A 20 12.73 -13.66 -17.07
N MET A 21 13.67 -12.83 -16.58
CA MET A 21 14.10 -11.65 -17.36
C MET A 21 14.74 -12.00 -18.71
N LYS A 22 15.23 -13.23 -18.89
CA LYS A 22 15.75 -13.72 -20.17
C LYS A 22 14.66 -13.96 -21.23
N GLU A 23 13.39 -14.03 -20.83
CA GLU A 23 12.25 -14.23 -21.73
C GLU A 23 11.68 -12.91 -22.24
N LEU A 24 12.17 -11.77 -21.71
CA LEU A 24 11.71 -10.45 -22.13
C LEU A 24 12.49 -10.02 -23.38
N PRO A 25 11.82 -9.58 -24.45
CA PRO A 25 12.49 -9.05 -25.63
C PRO A 25 13.32 -7.80 -25.29
N GLU A 26 14.46 -7.62 -25.97
CA GLU A 26 15.35 -6.47 -25.75
C GLU A 26 14.92 -5.21 -26.52
N THR A 27 14.10 -5.38 -27.56
CA THR A 27 13.60 -4.28 -28.38
C THR A 27 12.27 -3.74 -27.83
N ASP A 28 12.07 -2.42 -27.91
CA ASP A 28 10.86 -1.76 -27.39
C ASP A 28 9.58 -2.28 -28.06
N ASP A 29 9.62 -2.49 -29.38
CA ASP A 29 8.51 -3.09 -30.14
C ASP A 29 8.22 -4.54 -29.70
N GLY A 30 9.28 -5.30 -29.37
CA GLY A 30 9.17 -6.66 -28.86
C GLY A 30 8.53 -6.69 -27.47
N VAL A 31 8.91 -5.77 -26.60
CA VAL A 31 8.29 -5.61 -25.27
C VAL A 31 6.83 -5.23 -25.41
N ALA A 32 6.49 -4.30 -26.30
CA ALA A 32 5.12 -3.88 -26.54
C ALA A 32 4.23 -5.05 -27.01
N GLN A 33 4.74 -5.87 -27.92
CA GLN A 33 4.02 -7.05 -28.40
C GLN A 33 3.90 -8.12 -27.30
N TRP A 34 4.98 -8.40 -26.57
CA TRP A 34 4.95 -9.33 -25.44
C TRP A 34 3.95 -8.91 -24.36
N CYS A 35 3.87 -7.61 -24.04
CA CYS A 35 2.90 -7.09 -23.10
C CYS A 35 1.46 -7.33 -23.56
N LYS A 36 1.17 -7.16 -24.86
CA LYS A 36 -0.15 -7.47 -25.42
C LYS A 36 -0.46 -8.95 -25.32
N ASP A 37 0.48 -9.82 -25.68
CA ASP A 37 0.27 -11.27 -25.68
C ASP A 37 0.02 -11.79 -24.25
N ILE A 38 0.80 -11.33 -23.27
CA ILE A 38 0.60 -11.65 -21.86
C ILE A 38 -0.73 -11.08 -21.33
N PHE A 39 -1.12 -9.88 -21.77
CA PHE A 39 -2.38 -9.28 -21.39
C PHE A 39 -3.58 -10.09 -21.90
N VAL A 40 -3.57 -10.49 -23.17
CA VAL A 40 -4.62 -11.32 -23.78
C VAL A 40 -4.69 -12.68 -23.09
N ALA A 41 -3.54 -13.31 -22.82
CA ALA A 41 -3.50 -14.57 -22.09
C ALA A 41 -4.07 -14.44 -20.66
N LYS A 42 -3.78 -13.35 -19.97
CA LYS A 42 -4.35 -13.04 -18.65
C LYS A 42 -5.86 -12.82 -18.72
N ASP A 43 -6.35 -12.13 -19.75
CA ASP A 43 -7.78 -11.87 -19.93
C ASP A 43 -8.55 -13.16 -20.17
N ALA A 44 -8.02 -14.06 -21.01
CA ALA A 44 -8.59 -15.39 -21.21
C ALA A 44 -8.60 -16.23 -19.91
N LEU A 45 -7.59 -16.11 -19.05
CA LEU A 45 -7.59 -16.76 -17.73
C LEU A 45 -8.61 -16.15 -16.78
N LEU A 46 -8.83 -14.84 -16.83
CA LEU A 46 -9.88 -14.18 -16.05
C LEU A 46 -11.27 -14.61 -16.50
N ASP A 47 -11.50 -14.77 -17.80
CA ASP A 47 -12.78 -15.26 -18.32
C ASP A 47 -13.05 -16.71 -17.92
N LYS A 48 -12.02 -17.57 -17.88
CA LYS A 48 -12.15 -18.92 -17.30
C LYS A 48 -12.48 -18.88 -15.81
N HIS A 49 -11.79 -18.03 -15.04
CA HIS A 49 -12.06 -17.86 -13.61
C HIS A 49 -13.50 -17.39 -13.33
N LYS A 50 -14.09 -16.52 -14.17
CA LYS A 50 -15.50 -16.13 -14.02
C LYS A 50 -16.47 -17.30 -14.15
N VAL A 51 -16.13 -18.32 -14.94
CA VAL A 51 -16.99 -19.48 -15.19
C VAL A 51 -16.75 -20.59 -14.17
N GLU A 52 -15.49 -20.88 -13.85
CA GLU A 52 -15.08 -22.02 -13.03
C GLU A 52 -14.80 -21.65 -11.56
N ASP A 53 -14.82 -20.36 -11.21
CA ASP A 53 -14.44 -19.77 -9.91
C ASP A 53 -13.02 -20.15 -9.41
N THR A 54 -12.23 -20.83 -10.24
CA THR A 54 -10.86 -21.27 -9.97
C THR A 54 -9.92 -20.86 -11.10
N PHE A 55 -8.69 -20.47 -10.75
CA PHE A 55 -7.68 -20.05 -11.74
C PHE A 55 -6.85 -21.20 -12.31
N SER A 56 -6.80 -22.38 -11.67
CA SER A 56 -6.01 -23.55 -12.10
C SER A 56 -6.09 -24.74 -11.13
N ASP A 57 -5.79 -25.96 -11.62
CA ASP A 57 -5.53 -27.21 -10.85
C ASP A 57 -4.17 -27.24 -10.12
N GLN A 58 -3.36 -26.19 -10.27
CA GLN A 58 -2.03 -26.11 -9.67
C GLN A 58 -2.16 -25.83 -8.18
N GLU A 59 -1.51 -26.68 -7.35
CA GLU A 59 -1.52 -26.59 -5.89
C GLU A 59 -1.45 -25.14 -5.41
N LEU A 60 -2.55 -24.70 -4.79
CA LEU A 60 -2.64 -23.47 -4.03
C LEU A 60 -1.36 -23.37 -3.21
N GLN A 61 -0.48 -22.42 -3.55
CA GLN A 61 0.60 -22.09 -2.63
C GLN A 61 -0.08 -21.49 -1.42
N ASP A 62 -0.27 -22.33 -0.41
CA ASP A 62 -0.82 -21.94 0.86
C ASP A 62 0.19 -20.95 1.42
N LEU A 63 -0.13 -19.66 1.25
CA LEU A 63 0.60 -18.54 1.81
C LEU A 63 0.36 -18.62 3.32
N GLY A 64 0.98 -19.62 3.95
CA GLY A 64 0.80 -19.99 5.32
C GLY A 64 0.99 -18.75 6.17
N ARG A 65 -0.11 -18.30 6.77
CA ARG A 65 -0.14 -17.07 7.57
C ARG A 65 1.04 -17.09 8.54
N PRO A 66 1.93 -16.07 8.56
CA PRO A 66 3.17 -16.13 9.31
C PRO A 66 2.91 -16.08 10.82
N LYS A 67 2.64 -17.25 11.41
CA LYS A 67 2.35 -17.45 12.84
C LYS A 67 3.45 -16.91 13.76
N LYS A 68 4.71 -16.95 13.30
CA LYS A 68 5.86 -16.40 14.03
C LYS A 68 5.75 -14.89 14.22
N SER A 69 5.33 -14.14 13.19
CA SER A 69 5.15 -12.69 13.28
C SER A 69 4.02 -12.33 14.24
N LEU A 70 2.90 -13.06 14.18
CA LEU A 70 1.76 -12.82 15.06
C LEU A 70 2.16 -12.98 16.54
N VAL A 71 2.90 -14.03 16.89
CA VAL A 71 3.37 -14.29 18.26
C VAL A 71 4.26 -13.16 18.77
N VAL A 72 5.19 -12.67 17.94
CA VAL A 72 6.09 -11.57 18.31
C VAL A 72 5.29 -10.29 18.60
N VAL A 73 4.33 -9.95 17.73
CA VAL A 73 3.48 -8.76 17.91
C VAL A 73 2.60 -8.89 19.15
N THR A 74 1.99 -10.05 19.39
CA THR A 74 1.17 -10.28 20.59
C THR A 74 2.01 -10.23 21.87
N SER A 75 3.22 -10.78 21.86
CA SER A 75 4.12 -10.75 23.01
C SER A 75 4.54 -9.32 23.35
N TRP A 76 4.92 -8.54 22.34
CA TRP A 76 5.25 -7.12 22.50
C TRP A 76 4.06 -6.30 23.02
N ALA A 77 2.86 -6.52 22.48
CA ALA A 77 1.66 -5.86 22.96
C ALA A 77 1.38 -6.19 24.43
N CYS A 78 1.49 -7.45 24.83
CA CYS A 78 1.33 -7.88 26.22
C CYS A 78 2.37 -7.23 27.15
N LEU A 79 3.64 -7.15 26.75
CA LEU A 79 4.68 -6.48 27.53
C LEU A 79 4.44 -4.98 27.68
N LEU A 80 4.00 -4.31 26.60
CA LEU A 80 3.66 -2.88 26.63
C LEU A 80 2.44 -2.61 27.51
N ILE A 81 1.38 -3.42 27.41
CA ILE A 81 0.18 -3.31 28.25
C ILE A 81 0.55 -3.58 29.72
N PHE A 82 1.33 -4.63 30.00
CA PHE A 82 1.76 -4.93 31.36
C PHE A 82 2.66 -3.81 31.92
N GLY A 83 3.58 -3.28 31.11
CA GLY A 83 4.41 -2.12 31.46
C GLY A 83 3.57 -0.87 31.74
N ALA A 84 2.57 -0.58 30.92
CA ALA A 84 1.63 0.51 31.12
C ALA A 84 0.77 0.31 32.37
N LEU A 85 0.26 -0.89 32.63
CA LEU A 85 -0.52 -1.21 33.83
C LEU A 85 0.33 -1.14 35.09
N LYS A 86 1.55 -1.67 35.07
CA LYS A 86 2.50 -1.56 36.19
C LYS A 86 2.91 -0.11 36.41
N PHE A 87 3.11 0.66 35.34
CA PHE A 87 3.34 2.09 35.42
C PHE A 87 2.14 2.78 36.06
N LEU A 88 0.91 2.51 35.61
CA LEU A 88 -0.33 3.08 36.16
C LEU A 88 -0.61 2.65 37.60
N GLN A 89 -0.33 1.41 37.98
CA GLN A 89 -0.46 0.91 39.36
C GLN A 89 0.59 1.51 40.29
N ARG A 90 1.82 1.68 39.79
CA ARG A 90 2.85 2.49 40.47
C ARG A 90 2.48 3.98 40.46
N SER A 91 1.53 4.37 39.61
CA SER A 91 1.02 5.73 39.42
C SER A 91 -0.10 6.15 40.37
N SER A 92 0.05 5.85 41.67
CA SER A 92 -0.18 6.91 42.67
C SER A 92 0.64 8.20 42.34
N PHE A 93 1.59 8.08 41.40
CA PHE A 93 2.35 9.09 40.67
C PHE A 93 1.59 10.05 39.73
N LEU A 94 0.33 9.84 39.34
CA LEU A 94 -0.46 10.92 38.69
C LEU A 94 -0.84 12.03 39.69
N SER A 95 -0.76 11.74 41.00
CA SER A 95 -0.78 12.75 42.07
C SER A 95 0.60 13.41 42.28
N SER A 96 1.67 12.88 41.66
CA SER A 96 3.02 13.42 41.73
C SER A 96 3.29 14.30 40.52
N ARG A 97 3.80 15.51 40.77
CA ARG A 97 4.11 16.53 39.74
C ARG A 97 5.01 16.00 38.61
N LYS A 98 5.82 14.98 38.89
CA LYS A 98 6.71 14.31 37.92
C LYS A 98 5.95 13.39 36.95
N GLY A 99 4.86 12.74 37.37
CA GLY A 99 4.06 11.86 36.51
C GLY A 99 3.25 12.64 35.48
N ILE A 100 2.67 13.77 35.91
CA ILE A 100 1.95 14.69 35.02
C ILE A 100 2.89 15.22 33.93
N ALA A 101 4.12 15.61 34.28
CA ALA A 101 5.09 16.09 33.29
C ALA A 101 5.43 15.03 32.21
N PHE A 102 5.59 13.76 32.60
CA PHE A 102 5.80 12.67 31.65
C PHE A 102 4.56 12.34 30.80
N ALA A 103 3.37 12.43 31.37
CA ALA A 103 2.13 12.23 30.64
C ALA A 103 1.91 13.33 29.58
N VAL A 104 2.13 14.59 29.96
CA VAL A 104 2.02 15.73 29.02
C VAL A 104 3.09 15.65 27.93
N SER A 105 4.34 15.30 28.28
CA SER A 105 5.41 15.18 27.28
C SER A 105 5.15 14.04 26.29
N SER A 106 4.73 12.86 26.77
CA SER A 106 4.38 11.74 25.88
C SER A 106 3.19 12.06 24.99
N LEU A 107 2.14 12.72 25.51
CA LEU A 107 1.00 13.16 24.71
C LEU A 107 1.40 14.19 23.63
N ALA A 108 2.27 15.15 23.98
CA ALA A 108 2.80 16.13 23.04
C ALA A 108 3.62 15.47 21.92
N VAL A 109 4.47 14.49 22.26
CA VAL A 109 5.24 13.71 21.27
C VAL A 109 4.31 12.94 20.33
N VAL A 110 3.29 12.26 20.86
CA VAL A 110 2.31 11.53 20.04
C VAL A 110 1.58 12.49 19.09
N THR A 111 1.18 13.66 19.58
CA THR A 111 0.48 14.67 18.77
C THR A 111 1.37 15.23 17.66
N LEU A 112 2.66 15.48 17.95
CA LEU A 112 3.64 15.92 16.97
C LEU A 112 3.87 14.86 15.89
N LEU A 113 4.05 13.59 16.30
CA LEU A 113 4.22 12.47 15.36
C LEU A 113 2.98 12.30 14.48
N MET A 114 1.78 12.37 15.06
CA MET A 114 0.52 12.32 14.31
C MET A 114 0.45 13.45 13.27
N HIS A 115 0.80 14.68 13.66
CA HIS A 115 0.80 15.83 12.75
C HIS A 115 1.81 15.65 11.61
N ILE A 116 3.00 15.13 11.91
CA ILE A 116 4.03 14.80 10.90
C ILE A 116 3.52 13.75 9.92
N LEU A 117 2.94 12.65 10.41
CA LEU A 117 2.39 11.58 9.58
C LEU A 117 1.25 12.05 8.68
N ILE A 118 0.36 12.91 9.18
CA ILE A 118 -0.71 13.51 8.37
C ILE A 118 -0.13 14.36 7.24
N ARG A 119 0.90 15.18 7.52
CA ARG A 119 1.56 16.01 6.51
C ARG A 119 2.29 15.16 5.46
N PHE A 120 2.96 14.09 5.88
CA PHE A 120 3.56 13.12 4.97
C PHE A 120 2.51 12.40 4.12
N SER A 121 1.39 11.98 4.69
CA SER A 121 0.31 11.34 3.94
C SER A 121 -0.32 12.28 2.90
N GLN A 122 -0.38 13.59 3.17
CA GLN A 122 -0.80 14.56 2.15
C GLN A 122 0.26 14.80 1.06
N SER A 123 1.55 14.56 1.34
CA SER A 123 2.64 14.79 0.38
C SER A 123 2.68 13.78 -0.78
N GLU A 124 1.95 12.66 -0.69
CA GLU A 124 1.81 11.69 -1.79
C GLU A 124 0.78 12.11 -2.87
N ARG A 125 -0.02 13.17 -2.61
CA ARG A 125 -0.87 13.80 -3.64
C ARG A 125 -0.33 15.17 -4.00
N SER A 126 0.66 15.26 -4.88
CA SER A 126 0.91 16.44 -5.73
C SER A 126 2.00 16.23 -6.80
N THR A 127 1.83 15.26 -7.69
CA THR A 127 2.48 15.26 -9.02
C THR A 127 1.43 15.17 -10.12
N THR A 128 0.51 16.14 -10.14
CA THR A 128 -0.41 16.35 -11.29
C THR A 128 -0.40 17.79 -11.82
N ALA A 129 0.39 18.70 -11.23
CA ALA A 129 0.48 20.09 -11.73
C ALA A 129 1.51 20.27 -12.87
N LYS A 130 2.53 19.42 -12.99
CA LYS A 130 3.59 19.61 -14.00
C LYS A 130 3.21 19.13 -15.41
N VAL A 131 2.19 18.28 -15.55
CA VAL A 131 1.72 17.78 -16.86
C VAL A 131 0.75 18.76 -17.54
N ALA A 132 -0.01 19.56 -16.76
CA ALA A 132 -0.88 20.59 -17.32
C ALA A 132 -0.10 21.77 -17.95
N ALA A 133 1.03 22.16 -17.35
CA ALA A 133 1.90 23.21 -17.89
C ALA A 133 2.68 22.78 -19.15
N ALA A 134 2.94 21.47 -19.32
CA ALA A 134 3.57 20.94 -20.52
C ALA A 134 2.60 20.92 -21.73
N LYS A 135 1.29 20.72 -21.48
CA LYS A 135 0.27 20.72 -22.53
C LYS A 135 -0.03 22.13 -23.07
N SER A 136 0.09 23.18 -22.27
CA SER A 136 -0.10 24.56 -22.75
C SER A 136 1.08 25.08 -23.57
N LYS A 137 2.33 24.68 -23.24
CA LYS A 137 3.50 25.08 -24.04
C LYS A 137 3.55 24.43 -25.42
N HIS A 138 3.06 23.20 -25.58
CA HIS A 138 3.06 22.55 -26.91
C HIS A 138 1.94 23.09 -27.82
N LYS A 139 0.83 23.58 -27.27
CA LYS A 139 -0.27 24.13 -28.07
C LYS A 139 0.02 25.55 -28.60
N GLY A 140 0.88 26.32 -27.94
CA GLY A 140 1.28 27.67 -28.37
C GLY A 140 2.37 27.71 -29.46
N LYS A 141 3.13 26.62 -29.68
CA LYS A 141 4.18 26.57 -30.72
C LYS A 141 3.71 26.06 -32.09
N ARG A 142 2.47 25.57 -32.21
CA ARG A 142 1.94 25.01 -33.46
C ARG A 142 1.12 26.02 -34.29
N SER A 143 1.00 27.26 -33.83
CA SER A 143 0.20 28.31 -34.49
C SER A 143 1.03 29.43 -35.13
N GLU A 144 2.36 29.36 -35.12
CA GLU A 144 3.25 30.34 -35.81
C GLU A 144 3.99 29.70 -37.00
N THR A 145 3.32 28.85 -37.75
CA THR A 145 3.86 28.35 -39.04
C THR A 145 2.73 28.22 -40.04
N GLY A 146 2.16 29.36 -40.38
CA GLY A 146 1.18 29.57 -41.44
C GLY A 146 1.15 31.06 -41.71
N ASP A 147 1.27 31.42 -42.99
CA ASP A 147 1.32 32.76 -43.55
C ASP A 147 2.67 33.49 -43.43
N ASP A 148 3.49 33.40 -44.49
CA ASP A 148 3.63 34.54 -45.41
C ASP A 148 4.47 34.17 -46.65
N LYS A 149 3.80 34.32 -47.79
CA LYS A 149 4.21 34.61 -49.18
C LYS A 149 5.69 34.55 -49.58
#